data_AF-A0A182RB40-F1
#
_entry.id   AF-A0A182RB40-F1
#
_cell.length_a   1.000
_cell.length_b   1.000
_cell.length_c   1.000
_cell.angle_alpha   90.00
_cell.angle_beta   90.00
_cell.angle_gamma   90.00
#
_symmetry.space_group_name_H-M   'P 1'
#
loop_
_entity.id
_entity.type
_entity.pdbx_description
1 polymer ?
#
loop_
_entity_poly.entity_id
_entity_poly.type
_entity_poly.pdbx_seq_one_letter_code
_entity_poly.pdbx_strand_id
1 'polypeptide(L)'
;MWRNRKENMTSKGQISGDGPEHRSKLNLAAKPFTLPLRRINAAAPSSSRGDSNGNGNGSKIQEIAYIGPTHLPVNARVWNSISSYSLEDIARTTPPAKPAHSQIINVFPSNGATATASILKSTFQHPASQATQFPFGPILLDNGVIQLRLRDSITVDMTADGSVKVVNGNHNIAIAISSDTLATAMHHPNGIVFQNGPRVDIAAVDARRKYPYIRFAKMWHKGISLTSARYALIYLVDSAGTRTTSDMISMDMEADYVNQVFFNGVVPAAHNYVDQWQIIQNSSYQLGQEGSLQFQVNGFRITQSGDGLVKIHRSNNRCSIRTSPSNGCATVTTNSIHCTASLGTSSHLFVRREERRMHFDGATFIVRNAGHSAGFDELDRLRVY
;
A
#
# COMPACT_ATOMS: atom_id res chain seq x y z
N MET A 1 -66.09 10.34 18.35
CA MET A 1 -66.84 9.18 18.91
C MET A 1 -65.85 8.01 18.92
N TRP A 2 -65.25 7.50 19.99
CA TRP A 2 -65.57 7.37 21.43
C TRP A 2 -64.33 7.63 22.30
N ARG A 3 -64.55 8.01 23.57
CA ARG A 3 -63.58 8.17 24.66
C ARG A 3 -63.33 6.84 25.39
N ASN A 4 -62.14 6.67 25.98
CA ASN A 4 -61.86 6.53 27.44
C ASN A 4 -60.41 6.00 27.66
N ARG A 5 -59.52 6.69 28.39
CA ARG A 5 -59.25 6.68 29.86
C ARG A 5 -58.84 5.28 30.37
N LYS A 6 -57.79 5.03 31.18
CA LYS A 6 -57.05 5.74 32.26
C LYS A 6 -55.77 4.91 32.55
N GLU A 7 -54.59 5.48 32.79
CA GLU A 7 -53.95 5.83 34.09
C GLU A 7 -53.76 4.70 35.14
N ASN A 8 -52.49 4.44 35.52
CA ASN A 8 -51.88 4.48 36.87
C ASN A 8 -50.62 3.58 36.91
N MET A 9 -49.39 4.07 37.15
CA MET A 9 -48.74 4.62 38.37
C MET A 9 -48.29 3.58 39.43
N THR A 10 -47.06 3.80 39.93
CA THR A 10 -46.38 3.30 41.17
C THR A 10 -45.70 1.91 41.09
N SER A 11 -44.53 1.61 41.69
CA SER A 11 -43.61 2.34 42.59
C SER A 11 -42.30 1.54 42.85
N LYS A 12 -41.21 2.28 43.11
CA LYS A 12 -40.16 2.15 44.16
C LYS A 12 -39.49 0.79 44.48
N GLY A 13 -38.15 0.86 44.56
CA GLY A 13 -37.33 0.00 45.44
C GLY A 13 -35.82 0.34 45.36
N GLN A 14 -35.29 1.03 46.38
CA GLN A 14 -33.87 1.36 46.62
C GLN A 14 -33.18 0.28 47.50
N ILE A 15 -31.86 0.50 47.74
CA ILE A 15 -30.98 0.08 48.87
C ILE A 15 -30.00 -1.05 48.45
N SER A 16 -28.69 -0.79 48.21
CA SER A 16 -27.52 -0.45 49.08
C SER A 16 -26.87 -1.65 49.81
N GLY A 17 -25.53 -1.68 49.81
CA GLY A 17 -24.65 -2.54 50.65
C GLY A 17 -23.43 -3.08 49.85
N ASP A 18 -22.26 -2.45 49.91
CA ASP A 18 -21.13 -2.66 50.86
C ASP A 18 -20.13 -3.78 50.43
N GLY A 19 -18.84 -3.43 50.32
CA GLY A 19 -17.69 -4.37 50.14
C GLY A 19 -17.23 -4.99 51.48
N PRO A 20 -15.96 -5.44 51.70
CA PRO A 20 -14.76 -5.52 50.83
C PRO A 20 -13.95 -6.85 50.94
N GLU A 21 -12.72 -6.85 50.37
CA GLU A 21 -11.48 -7.60 50.75
C GLU A 21 -10.83 -8.66 49.81
N HIS A 22 -9.65 -8.25 49.31
CA HIS A 22 -8.32 -8.90 49.25
C HIS A 22 -8.15 -10.42 49.05
N ARG A 23 -7.37 -10.77 48.00
CA ARG A 23 -6.21 -11.69 48.12
C ARG A 23 -5.16 -11.46 47.04
N SER A 24 -3.96 -11.13 47.53
CA SER A 24 -2.67 -11.00 46.86
C SER A 24 -2.06 -12.35 46.48
N LYS A 25 -1.41 -12.46 45.31
CA LYS A 25 -0.21 -13.30 45.11
C LYS A 25 0.77 -12.63 44.14
N LEU A 26 1.89 -12.20 44.71
CA LEU A 26 3.16 -11.92 44.05
C LEU A 26 3.75 -13.22 43.49
N ASN A 27 4.45 -13.14 42.36
CA ASN A 27 5.55 -14.07 42.04
C ASN A 27 6.72 -13.27 41.46
N LEU A 28 7.75 -13.10 42.29
CA LEU A 28 9.13 -12.82 41.92
C LEU A 28 9.79 -14.14 41.50
N ALA A 29 10.57 -14.14 40.41
CA ALA A 29 11.91 -14.77 40.36
C ALA A 29 12.48 -14.69 38.93
N ALA A 30 13.34 -13.69 38.72
CA ALA A 30 14.40 -13.76 37.74
C ALA A 30 15.41 -14.84 38.16
N LYS A 31 15.95 -15.59 37.21
CA LYS A 31 17.18 -16.40 37.39
C LYS A 31 18.23 -15.93 36.38
N PRO A 32 19.47 -15.66 36.81
CA PRO A 32 20.55 -15.22 35.94
C PRO A 32 21.19 -16.41 35.22
N PHE A 33 21.49 -16.24 33.92
CA PHE A 33 22.28 -17.21 33.16
C PHE A 33 23.77 -16.98 33.41
N THR A 34 24.41 -18.00 33.96
CA THR A 34 25.85 -18.13 34.16
C THR A 34 26.55 -18.53 32.85
N LEU A 35 27.57 -17.78 32.45
CA LEU A 35 28.51 -18.11 31.38
C LEU A 35 29.51 -19.19 31.84
N PRO A 36 29.83 -20.21 31.02
CA PRO A 36 31.04 -21.01 31.24
C PRO A 36 32.22 -20.41 30.48
N LEU A 37 33.24 -20.05 31.27
CA LEU A 37 34.60 -19.72 30.85
C LEU A 37 35.26 -20.98 30.25
N ARG A 38 35.72 -20.94 28.99
CA ARG A 38 36.55 -22.01 28.41
C ARG A 38 37.91 -21.48 27.95
N ARG A 39 38.94 -22.09 28.54
CA ARG A 39 40.38 -21.90 28.32
C ARG A 39 40.77 -21.97 26.83
N ILE A 40 41.68 -21.09 26.43
CA ILE A 40 42.45 -21.18 25.18
C ILE A 40 43.89 -21.57 25.57
N ASN A 41 44.28 -22.78 25.19
CA ASN A 41 45.63 -23.28 24.92
C ASN A 41 45.43 -24.17 23.68
N ALA A 42 46.25 -24.28 22.65
CA ALA A 42 47.40 -23.59 22.10
C ALA A 42 47.66 -24.30 20.74
N ALA A 43 48.49 -23.71 19.87
CA ALA A 43 49.30 -24.39 18.85
C ALA A 43 48.64 -25.05 17.62
N ALA A 44 49.09 -24.59 16.45
CA ALA A 44 49.29 -25.41 15.24
C ALA A 44 50.70 -26.06 15.32
N PRO A 45 51.22 -26.82 14.32
CA PRO A 45 50.60 -27.53 13.19
C PRO A 45 51.04 -29.02 13.11
N SER A 46 50.35 -29.89 12.34
CA SER A 46 51.02 -31.01 11.65
C SER A 46 50.14 -31.71 10.61
N SER A 47 50.79 -32.03 9.51
CA SER A 47 50.38 -32.86 8.37
C SER A 47 50.07 -34.33 8.70
N SER A 48 49.10 -34.93 8.01
CA SER A 48 49.23 -36.31 7.47
C SER A 48 48.08 -36.68 6.53
N ARG A 49 48.46 -37.30 5.40
CA ARG A 49 47.62 -38.08 4.47
C ARG A 49 46.87 -39.22 5.17
N GLY A 50 45.72 -39.63 4.59
CA GLY A 50 45.12 -40.95 4.83
C GLY A 50 43.67 -41.05 4.35
N ASP A 51 43.45 -41.79 3.27
CA ASP A 51 42.15 -42.17 2.71
C ASP A 51 41.35 -43.09 3.66
N SER A 52 40.01 -42.98 3.65
CA SER A 52 39.06 -44.12 3.52
C SER A 52 37.58 -43.72 3.76
N ASN A 53 36.71 -44.42 3.03
CA ASN A 53 35.26 -44.31 2.97
C ASN A 53 34.51 -44.36 4.31
N GLY A 54 33.49 -43.52 4.45
CA GLY A 54 32.45 -43.63 5.48
C GLY A 54 31.15 -42.97 5.03
N ASN A 55 30.17 -43.79 4.69
CA ASN A 55 28.81 -43.40 4.33
C ASN A 55 28.00 -43.11 5.60
N GLY A 56 27.36 -41.94 5.73
CA GLY A 56 26.45 -41.65 6.84
C GLY A 56 26.08 -40.19 7.04
N ASN A 57 24.87 -39.80 6.59
CA ASN A 57 24.04 -38.67 7.05
C ASN A 57 24.76 -37.46 7.67
N GLY A 58 25.23 -36.55 6.83
CA GLY A 58 25.66 -35.20 7.23
C GLY A 58 24.58 -34.16 6.94
N SER A 59 24.07 -33.51 7.98
CA SER A 59 23.36 -32.24 7.87
C SER A 59 24.22 -31.29 7.02
N LYS A 60 23.65 -30.81 5.89
CA LYS A 60 24.33 -29.82 5.03
C LYS A 60 24.51 -28.52 5.83
N ILE A 61 25.64 -28.39 6.50
CA ILE A 61 26.13 -27.13 7.05
C ILE A 61 26.19 -26.17 5.87
N GLN A 62 25.33 -25.13 5.88
CA GLN A 62 25.43 -24.06 4.91
C GLN A 62 26.74 -23.33 5.18
N GLU A 63 27.68 -23.46 4.27
CA GLU A 63 28.97 -22.80 4.34
C GLU A 63 28.75 -21.28 4.27
N ILE A 64 29.14 -20.56 5.32
CA ILE A 64 29.02 -19.10 5.44
C ILE A 64 30.35 -18.51 4.99
N ALA A 65 30.34 -17.70 3.94
CA ALA A 65 31.50 -16.92 3.52
C ALA A 65 31.41 -15.49 4.09
N TYR A 66 32.53 -14.81 4.24
CA TYR A 66 32.59 -13.43 4.75
C TYR A 66 33.22 -12.53 3.67
N ILE A 67 32.59 -11.39 3.36
CA ILE A 67 33.05 -10.51 2.27
C ILE A 67 33.46 -9.14 2.82
N GLY A 68 34.59 -8.66 2.30
CA GLY A 68 35.07 -7.30 2.45
C GLY A 68 35.56 -6.95 3.87
N PRO A 69 36.06 -5.73 4.07
CA PRO A 69 36.54 -5.27 5.38
C PRO A 69 35.46 -5.24 6.46
N THR A 70 34.18 -5.40 6.08
CA THR A 70 33.02 -5.42 6.98
C THR A 70 32.66 -6.80 7.54
N HIS A 71 33.33 -7.90 7.11
CA HIS A 71 33.09 -9.27 7.60
C HIS A 71 31.59 -9.64 7.66
N LEU A 72 30.84 -9.37 6.59
CA LEU A 72 29.42 -9.71 6.56
C LEU A 72 29.22 -11.17 6.16
N PRO A 73 28.46 -11.96 6.94
CA PRO A 73 28.18 -13.35 6.60
C PRO A 73 27.25 -13.43 5.39
N VAL A 74 27.66 -14.19 4.38
CA VAL A 74 26.88 -14.51 3.19
C VAL A 74 26.78 -16.02 3.02
N ASN A 75 25.69 -16.47 2.39
CA ASN A 75 25.57 -17.87 2.00
C ASN A 75 26.55 -18.16 0.85
N ALA A 76 27.53 -19.05 1.08
CA ALA A 76 28.59 -19.32 0.10
C ALA A 76 28.06 -19.87 -1.22
N ARG A 77 26.92 -20.58 -1.20
CA ARG A 77 26.29 -21.09 -2.43
C ARG A 77 25.76 -19.95 -3.30
N VAL A 78 25.19 -18.92 -2.68
CA VAL A 78 24.70 -17.72 -3.37
C VAL A 78 25.89 -16.93 -3.89
N TRP A 79 26.94 -16.75 -3.09
CA TRP A 79 28.14 -16.05 -3.52
C TRP A 79 28.81 -16.73 -4.72
N ASN A 80 28.99 -18.04 -4.66
CA ASN A 80 29.60 -18.82 -5.75
C ASN A 80 28.77 -18.77 -7.03
N SER A 81 27.44 -18.68 -6.93
CA SER A 81 26.56 -18.50 -8.10
C SER A 81 26.65 -17.11 -8.72
N ILE A 82 27.04 -16.09 -7.95
CA ILE A 82 27.19 -14.71 -8.43
C ILE A 82 28.62 -14.49 -8.96
N SER A 83 29.63 -15.07 -8.31
CA SER A 83 31.04 -14.95 -8.72
C SER A 83 31.39 -15.82 -9.95
N SER A 84 30.53 -16.76 -10.33
CA SER A 84 30.73 -17.59 -11.52
C SER A 84 30.40 -16.87 -12.84
N TYR A 85 29.84 -15.66 -12.78
CA TYR A 85 29.65 -14.84 -13.97
C TYR A 85 30.95 -14.10 -14.28
N SER A 86 31.48 -14.29 -15.49
CA SER A 86 32.60 -13.46 -15.95
C SER A 86 32.13 -12.01 -16.06
N LEU A 87 32.96 -11.05 -15.66
CA LEU A 87 32.66 -9.62 -15.79
C LEU A 87 32.35 -9.23 -17.26
N GLU A 88 32.80 -10.04 -18.22
CA GLU A 88 32.55 -9.85 -19.65
C GLU A 88 31.14 -10.27 -20.10
N ASP A 89 30.50 -11.23 -19.41
CA ASP A 89 29.14 -11.69 -19.74
C ASP A 89 28.06 -10.71 -19.26
N ILE A 90 28.35 -9.98 -18.18
CA ILE A 90 27.47 -8.93 -17.64
C ILE A 90 27.45 -7.71 -18.57
N ALA A 91 28.57 -7.41 -19.24
CA ALA A 91 28.71 -6.27 -20.14
C ALA A 91 28.06 -6.47 -21.53
N ARG A 92 27.79 -7.71 -21.96
CA ARG A 92 27.21 -8.01 -23.29
C ARG A 92 25.69 -8.15 -23.31
N THR A 93 25.05 -8.29 -22.15
CA THR A 93 23.60 -8.57 -22.05
C THR A 93 22.75 -7.34 -21.67
N THR A 94 23.36 -6.17 -21.48
CA THR A 94 22.64 -4.92 -21.19
C THR A 94 23.15 -3.79 -22.08
N PRO A 95 22.30 -3.11 -22.86
CA PRO A 95 22.70 -1.84 -23.47
C PRO A 95 22.91 -0.81 -22.34
N PRO A 96 23.82 0.15 -22.51
CA PRO A 96 24.06 1.18 -21.49
C PRO A 96 22.77 1.98 -21.30
N ALA A 97 22.14 1.82 -20.14
CA ALA A 97 21.05 2.68 -19.71
C ALA A 97 21.59 4.10 -19.63
N LYS A 98 21.14 4.96 -20.55
CA LYS A 98 21.31 6.41 -20.42
C LYS A 98 20.77 6.82 -19.05
N PRO A 99 21.40 7.76 -18.33
CA PRO A 99 20.88 8.24 -17.07
C PRO A 99 19.45 8.73 -17.29
N ALA A 100 18.49 8.02 -16.71
CA ALA A 100 17.10 8.41 -16.73
C ALA A 100 17.00 9.77 -16.03
N HIS A 101 16.74 10.82 -16.81
CA HIS A 101 16.18 12.04 -16.26
C HIS A 101 14.89 11.63 -15.55
N SER A 102 14.87 11.75 -14.22
CA SER A 102 13.71 11.49 -13.39
C SER A 102 12.57 12.43 -13.78
N GLN A 103 11.74 12.02 -14.73
CA GLN A 103 10.43 12.59 -14.90
C GLN A 103 9.56 11.98 -13.81
N ILE A 104 9.34 12.74 -12.74
CA ILE A 104 8.21 12.49 -11.86
C ILE A 104 6.98 12.49 -12.79
N ILE A 105 6.33 11.34 -12.93
CA ILE A 105 5.16 11.18 -13.77
C ILE A 105 4.08 12.11 -13.23
N ASN A 106 3.81 13.19 -13.97
CA ASN A 106 2.57 13.91 -13.83
C ASN A 106 1.47 12.96 -14.33
N VAL A 107 0.56 12.52 -13.45
CA VAL A 107 -0.58 11.67 -13.85
C VAL A 107 -1.55 12.45 -14.75
N PHE A 108 -1.33 13.76 -14.92
CA PHE A 108 -2.09 14.64 -15.80
C PHE A 108 -1.16 15.46 -16.71
N PRO A 109 -1.40 15.52 -18.03
CA PRO A 109 -0.84 16.58 -18.84
C PRO A 109 -1.41 17.92 -18.36
N SER A 110 -0.53 18.88 -18.06
CA SER A 110 -0.91 20.27 -17.81
C SER A 110 -1.60 20.83 -19.05
N ASN A 111 -2.84 21.34 -18.90
CA ASN A 111 -3.54 22.07 -19.95
C ASN A 111 -2.75 23.34 -20.34
N GLY A 112 -1.88 23.22 -21.34
CA GLY A 112 -1.28 24.31 -22.08
C GLY A 112 -1.76 24.25 -23.53
N ALA A 113 -2.56 25.23 -23.94
CA ALA A 113 -3.06 25.34 -25.30
C ALA A 113 -1.92 25.71 -26.26
N THR A 114 -1.67 24.89 -27.30
CA THR A 114 -1.60 25.26 -28.74
C THR A 114 -1.07 24.09 -29.58
N ALA A 115 -1.89 23.55 -30.49
CA ALA A 115 -1.48 23.10 -31.83
C ALA A 115 -2.70 22.57 -32.60
N THR A 116 -3.18 23.42 -33.50
CA THR A 116 -3.86 23.16 -34.78
C THR A 116 -4.10 21.71 -35.25
N ALA A 117 -5.39 21.37 -35.32
CA ALA A 117 -6.12 20.68 -36.40
C ALA A 117 -5.48 19.51 -37.19
N SER A 118 -6.14 18.35 -37.14
CA SER A 118 -6.70 17.75 -38.35
C SER A 118 -7.97 16.95 -38.03
N ILE A 119 -8.98 17.20 -38.86
CA ILE A 119 -10.37 16.79 -38.71
C ILE A 119 -10.60 15.58 -39.62
N LEU A 120 -11.07 14.46 -39.07
CA LEU A 120 -11.90 13.52 -39.81
C LEU A 120 -13.30 13.54 -39.18
N LYS A 121 -14.21 14.26 -39.86
CA LYS A 121 -15.64 14.31 -39.56
C LYS A 121 -16.23 12.91 -39.73
N SER A 122 -16.69 12.31 -38.64
CA SER A 122 -17.74 11.29 -38.69
C SER A 122 -19.07 11.98 -38.45
N THR A 123 -19.94 11.93 -39.45
CA THR A 123 -21.27 12.51 -39.45
C THR A 123 -22.23 11.52 -38.76
N PHE A 124 -22.53 11.74 -37.49
CA PHE A 124 -23.77 11.21 -36.90
C PHE A 124 -24.34 12.25 -35.94
N GLN A 125 -25.38 12.94 -36.40
CA GLN A 125 -26.22 13.78 -35.56
C GLN A 125 -27.03 12.87 -34.63
N HIS A 126 -26.65 12.79 -33.36
CA HIS A 126 -27.58 12.34 -32.33
C HIS A 126 -28.45 13.52 -31.90
N PRO A 127 -29.79 13.33 -31.78
CA PRO A 127 -30.67 14.36 -31.27
C PRO A 127 -30.28 14.65 -29.83
N ALA A 128 -30.26 15.94 -29.47
CA ALA A 128 -30.03 16.41 -28.10
C ALA A 128 -31.06 15.78 -27.16
N SER A 129 -30.71 14.65 -26.55
CA SER A 129 -31.42 14.12 -25.40
C SER A 129 -31.08 15.05 -24.25
N GLN A 130 -32.12 15.74 -23.77
CA GLN A 130 -32.08 16.64 -22.64
C GLN A 130 -31.44 15.92 -21.45
N ALA A 131 -30.14 16.18 -21.23
CA ALA A 131 -29.52 15.91 -19.96
C ALA A 131 -30.28 16.73 -18.92
N THR A 132 -31.08 16.07 -18.10
CA THR A 132 -31.56 16.61 -16.83
C THR A 132 -30.33 16.82 -15.95
N GLN A 133 -29.63 17.92 -16.21
CA GLN A 133 -28.51 18.43 -15.44
C GLN A 133 -29.03 18.81 -14.06
N PHE A 134 -28.93 17.88 -13.12
CA PHE A 134 -28.66 18.31 -11.75
C PHE A 134 -27.28 18.97 -11.80
N PRO A 135 -27.12 20.27 -11.48
CA PRO A 135 -25.81 20.92 -11.49
C PRO A 135 -24.83 20.27 -10.50
N PHE A 136 -25.34 19.41 -9.61
CA PHE A 136 -24.63 18.65 -8.61
C PHE A 136 -25.17 17.21 -8.59
N GLY A 137 -24.36 16.23 -8.96
CA GLY A 137 -24.76 14.82 -8.94
C GLY A 137 -23.81 13.90 -9.72
N PRO A 138 -23.99 12.57 -9.59
CA PRO A 138 -23.25 11.62 -10.40
C PRO A 138 -23.69 11.71 -11.87
N ILE A 139 -22.72 11.63 -12.77
CA ILE A 139 -22.91 11.62 -14.22
C ILE A 139 -22.45 10.29 -14.80
N LEU A 140 -23.07 9.86 -15.89
CA LEU A 140 -22.63 8.70 -16.65
C LEU A 140 -21.66 9.14 -17.75
N LEU A 141 -20.49 8.51 -17.82
CA LEU A 141 -19.52 8.67 -18.90
C LEU A 141 -19.77 7.66 -20.03
N ASP A 142 -19.31 7.98 -21.24
CA ASP A 142 -19.49 7.14 -22.44
C ASP A 142 -18.84 5.74 -22.33
N ASN A 143 -17.92 5.55 -21.39
CA ASN A 143 -17.30 4.26 -21.09
C ASN A 143 -18.06 3.45 -20.02
N GLY A 144 -19.25 3.90 -19.59
CA GLY A 144 -20.08 3.24 -18.59
C GLY A 144 -19.64 3.50 -17.13
N VAL A 145 -18.69 4.42 -16.90
CA VAL A 145 -18.28 4.83 -15.55
C VAL A 145 -19.24 5.87 -15.01
N ILE A 146 -19.62 5.71 -13.74
CA ILE A 146 -20.40 6.70 -12.98
C ILE A 146 -19.39 7.62 -12.29
N GLN A 147 -19.38 8.89 -12.65
CA GLN A 147 -18.45 9.88 -12.11
C GLN A 147 -19.19 10.87 -11.21
N LEU A 148 -18.64 11.12 -10.03
CA LEU A 148 -19.04 12.20 -9.14
C LEU A 148 -17.89 13.21 -9.04
N ARG A 149 -18.16 14.47 -9.39
CA ARG A 149 -17.21 15.57 -9.24
C ARG A 149 -17.49 16.32 -7.94
N LEU A 150 -16.46 16.46 -7.12
CA LEU A 150 -16.48 17.17 -5.84
C LEU A 150 -15.67 18.47 -5.95
N ARG A 151 -15.67 19.28 -4.90
CA ARG A 151 -14.85 20.51 -4.85
C ARG A 151 -13.36 20.16 -4.85
N ASP A 152 -12.52 21.16 -5.11
CA ASP A 152 -11.06 21.09 -4.95
C ASP A 152 -10.38 20.00 -5.79
N SER A 153 -10.83 19.86 -7.04
CA SER A 153 -10.29 18.91 -8.03
C SER A 153 -10.35 17.45 -7.58
N ILE A 154 -11.36 17.08 -6.78
CA ILE A 154 -11.58 15.69 -6.40
C ILE A 154 -12.64 15.07 -7.28
N THR A 155 -12.32 13.92 -7.87
CA THR A 155 -13.29 13.08 -8.59
C THR A 155 -13.39 11.70 -7.96
N VAL A 156 -14.60 11.15 -7.97
CA VAL A 156 -14.88 9.79 -7.54
C VAL A 156 -15.54 9.07 -8.70
N ASP A 157 -14.86 8.08 -9.24
CA ASP A 157 -15.35 7.22 -10.30
C ASP A 157 -15.80 5.89 -9.72
N MET A 158 -16.90 5.35 -10.24
CA MET A 158 -17.48 4.08 -9.81
C MET A 158 -17.92 3.27 -11.01
N THR A 159 -17.79 1.96 -10.91
CA THR A 159 -18.31 1.01 -11.89
C THR A 159 -19.61 0.37 -11.37
N ALA A 160 -20.43 -0.19 -12.26
CA ALA A 160 -21.71 -0.80 -11.86
C ALA A 160 -21.55 -2.00 -10.91
N ASP A 161 -20.46 -2.77 -11.05
CA ASP A 161 -20.08 -3.87 -10.16
C ASP A 161 -19.54 -3.40 -8.79
N GLY A 162 -19.29 -2.09 -8.64
CA GLY A 162 -18.97 -1.47 -7.37
C GLY A 162 -17.47 -1.33 -7.08
N SER A 163 -16.61 -1.32 -8.10
CA SER A 163 -15.25 -0.79 -7.96
C SER A 163 -15.33 0.72 -7.77
N VAL A 164 -14.37 1.28 -7.03
CA VAL A 164 -14.32 2.72 -6.73
C VAL A 164 -12.91 3.25 -6.92
N LYS A 165 -12.79 4.40 -7.57
CA LYS A 165 -11.56 5.15 -7.76
C LYS A 165 -11.76 6.59 -7.32
N VAL A 166 -10.74 7.14 -6.68
CA VAL A 166 -10.73 8.52 -6.17
C VAL A 166 -9.47 9.17 -6.67
N VAL A 167 -9.63 10.35 -7.27
CA VAL A 167 -8.53 11.18 -7.73
C VAL A 167 -8.58 12.50 -7.00
N ASN A 168 -7.46 12.91 -6.42
CA ASN A 168 -7.24 14.23 -5.87
C ASN A 168 -6.22 14.94 -6.76
N GLY A 169 -6.73 15.75 -7.68
CA GLY A 169 -5.95 16.42 -8.72
C GLY A 169 -4.98 17.46 -8.17
N ASN A 170 -5.25 18.06 -7.01
CA ASN A 170 -4.38 19.08 -6.41
C ASN A 170 -3.04 18.50 -5.94
N HIS A 171 -3.01 17.21 -5.57
CA HIS A 171 -1.81 16.56 -5.05
C HIS A 171 -1.35 15.36 -5.85
N ASN A 172 -1.92 15.14 -7.04
CA ASN A 172 -1.57 14.01 -7.90
C ASN A 172 -1.72 12.64 -7.20
N ILE A 173 -2.79 12.50 -6.42
CA ILE A 173 -3.10 11.29 -5.65
C ILE A 173 -4.23 10.55 -6.35
N ALA A 174 -4.08 9.24 -6.49
CA ALA A 174 -5.13 8.38 -7.01
C ALA A 174 -5.22 7.08 -6.19
N ILE A 175 -6.44 6.66 -5.84
CA ILE A 175 -6.69 5.47 -5.03
C ILE A 175 -7.79 4.67 -5.71
N ALA A 176 -7.61 3.36 -5.87
CA ALA A 176 -8.65 2.47 -6.37
C ALA A 176 -8.81 1.23 -5.49
N ILE A 177 -10.04 0.72 -5.43
CA ILE A 177 -10.40 -0.54 -4.79
C ILE A 177 -11.32 -1.30 -5.77
N SER A 178 -11.01 -2.57 -6.01
CA SER A 178 -11.85 -3.45 -6.84
C SER A 178 -13.18 -3.76 -6.15
N SER A 179 -14.18 -4.18 -6.94
CA SER A 179 -15.53 -4.52 -6.47
C SER A 179 -15.54 -5.62 -5.40
N ASP A 180 -14.65 -6.61 -5.52
CA ASP A 180 -14.46 -7.70 -4.56
C ASP A 180 -13.60 -7.32 -3.34
N THR A 181 -13.02 -6.12 -3.32
CA THR A 181 -12.06 -5.62 -2.30
C THR A 181 -10.77 -6.45 -2.16
N LEU A 182 -10.48 -7.33 -3.11
CA LEU A 182 -9.27 -8.17 -3.13
C LEU A 182 -8.08 -7.50 -3.83
N ALA A 183 -8.30 -6.39 -4.53
CA ALA A 183 -7.24 -5.56 -5.09
C ALA A 183 -7.41 -4.11 -4.68
N THR A 184 -6.29 -3.44 -4.41
CA THR A 184 -6.23 -2.04 -3.99
C THR A 184 -4.97 -1.41 -4.56
N ALA A 185 -5.08 -0.21 -5.09
CA ALA A 185 -3.94 0.58 -5.53
C ALA A 185 -3.99 1.99 -4.93
N MET A 186 -2.83 2.51 -4.55
CA MET A 186 -2.65 3.91 -4.19
C MET A 186 -1.41 4.45 -4.90
N HIS A 187 -1.61 5.48 -5.70
CA HIS A 187 -0.56 6.34 -6.22
C HIS A 187 -0.54 7.62 -5.41
N HIS A 188 0.61 7.93 -4.81
CA HIS A 188 0.86 9.14 -4.04
C HIS A 188 2.26 9.65 -4.39
N PRO A 189 2.57 10.96 -4.29
CA PRO A 189 3.91 11.43 -4.66
C PRO A 189 5.07 10.84 -3.82
N ASN A 190 4.78 10.33 -2.61
CA ASN A 190 5.75 9.59 -1.79
C ASN A 190 5.94 8.12 -2.22
N GLY A 191 5.09 7.59 -3.10
CA GLY A 191 5.20 6.21 -3.55
C GLY A 191 3.92 5.58 -4.07
N ILE A 192 4.10 4.37 -4.60
CA ILE A 192 3.05 3.54 -5.18
C ILE A 192 2.86 2.32 -4.27
N VAL A 193 1.61 1.96 -4.01
CA VAL A 193 1.23 0.74 -3.30
C VAL A 193 0.23 -0.01 -4.16
N PHE A 194 0.54 -1.25 -4.49
CA PHE A 194 -0.33 -2.12 -5.27
C PHE A 194 -0.52 -3.44 -4.53
N GLN A 195 -1.77 -3.74 -4.19
CA GLN A 195 -2.18 -4.96 -3.53
C GLN A 195 -3.04 -5.76 -4.48
N ASN A 196 -2.68 -7.03 -4.67
CA ASN A 196 -3.43 -8.01 -5.43
C ASN A 196 -3.47 -9.33 -4.64
N GLY A 197 -4.64 -9.64 -4.07
CA GLY A 197 -4.82 -10.78 -3.17
C GLY A 197 -3.84 -10.74 -1.98
N PRO A 198 -3.06 -11.81 -1.72
CA PRO A 198 -2.16 -11.87 -0.57
C PRO A 198 -0.85 -11.08 -0.74
N ARG A 199 -0.58 -10.54 -1.94
CA ARG A 199 0.66 -9.84 -2.27
C ARG A 199 0.44 -8.32 -2.24
N VAL A 200 1.42 -7.61 -1.69
CA VAL A 200 1.50 -6.14 -1.75
C VAL A 200 2.88 -5.75 -2.26
N ASP A 201 2.93 -5.07 -3.39
CA ASP A 201 4.13 -4.44 -3.94
C ASP A 201 4.11 -2.94 -3.60
N ILE A 202 5.25 -2.42 -3.19
CA ILE A 202 5.40 -1.05 -2.69
C ILE A 202 6.68 -0.45 -3.28
N ALA A 203 6.56 0.76 -3.81
CA ALA A 203 7.67 1.61 -4.16
C ALA A 203 7.56 2.90 -3.35
N ALA A 204 8.59 3.25 -2.60
CA ALA A 204 8.71 4.53 -1.90
C ALA A 204 9.74 5.40 -2.61
N VAL A 205 9.40 6.67 -2.80
CA VAL A 205 10.24 7.65 -3.50
C VAL A 205 10.58 8.79 -2.56
N ASP A 206 11.88 9.06 -2.43
CA ASP A 206 12.38 10.23 -1.71
C ASP A 206 12.25 11.51 -2.54
N ALA A 207 11.01 11.94 -2.77
CA ALA A 207 10.69 13.08 -3.63
C ALA A 207 11.23 14.43 -3.10
N ARG A 208 11.64 14.51 -1.84
CA ARG A 208 12.16 15.75 -1.23
C ARG A 208 13.66 15.93 -1.47
N ARG A 209 14.37 14.91 -1.96
CA ARG A 209 15.80 14.99 -2.25
C ARG A 209 16.10 15.36 -3.69
N LYS A 210 17.21 16.09 -3.85
CA LYS A 210 17.81 16.38 -5.16
C LYS A 210 18.14 15.10 -5.95
N TYR A 211 18.50 14.03 -5.24
CA TYR A 211 18.76 12.71 -5.80
C TYR A 211 17.89 11.69 -5.06
N PRO A 212 16.68 11.39 -5.57
CA PRO A 212 15.74 10.54 -4.88
C PRO A 212 16.23 9.09 -4.89
N TYR A 213 16.23 8.44 -3.71
CA TYR A 213 16.31 6.99 -3.65
C TYR A 213 14.92 6.41 -3.87
N ILE A 214 14.86 5.37 -4.71
CA ILE A 214 13.65 4.57 -4.90
C ILE A 214 13.88 3.25 -4.18
N ARG A 215 12.98 2.93 -3.26
CA ARG A 215 13.07 1.73 -2.44
C ARG A 215 11.83 0.91 -2.61
N PHE A 216 12.02 -0.38 -2.70
CA PHE A 216 10.95 -1.31 -2.97
C PHE A 216 10.75 -2.26 -1.80
N ALA A 217 9.49 -2.63 -1.57
CA ALA A 217 9.14 -3.76 -0.73
C ALA A 217 8.06 -4.62 -1.37
N LYS A 218 8.09 -5.91 -1.06
CA LYS A 218 7.06 -6.88 -1.41
C LYS A 218 6.64 -7.62 -0.15
N MET A 219 5.41 -7.39 0.31
CA MET A 219 4.78 -8.15 1.40
C MET A 219 4.05 -9.36 0.83
N TRP A 220 4.32 -10.54 1.38
CA TRP A 220 3.75 -11.80 0.90
C TRP A 220 3.91 -12.91 1.95
N HIS A 221 3.54 -14.14 1.61
CA HIS A 221 3.50 -15.25 2.57
C HIS A 221 4.85 -15.52 3.26
N LYS A 222 5.99 -15.38 2.56
CA LYS A 222 7.33 -15.58 3.15
C LYS A 222 7.78 -14.47 4.09
N GLY A 223 7.20 -13.28 4.03
CA GLY A 223 7.62 -12.12 4.82
C GLY A 223 7.60 -10.83 4.02
N ILE A 224 8.62 -9.99 4.21
CA ILE A 224 8.79 -8.75 3.46
C ILE A 224 10.12 -8.77 2.75
N SER A 225 10.11 -8.86 1.42
CA SER A 225 11.32 -8.65 0.62
C SER A 225 11.52 -7.14 0.44
N LEU A 226 12.74 -6.63 0.55
CA LEU A 226 13.07 -5.22 0.31
C LEU A 226 14.37 -5.04 -0.46
N THR A 227 14.45 -3.95 -1.22
CA THR A 227 15.69 -3.50 -1.89
C THR A 227 15.65 -1.99 -2.17
N SER A 228 16.78 -1.43 -2.57
CA SER A 228 16.86 -0.09 -3.18
C SER A 228 17.22 -0.24 -4.65
N ALA A 229 16.77 0.69 -5.50
CA ALA A 229 17.10 0.71 -6.92
C ALA A 229 18.61 0.70 -7.22
N ARG A 230 19.44 1.05 -6.22
CA ARG A 230 20.91 1.06 -6.33
C ARG A 230 21.59 -0.26 -6.00
N TYR A 231 20.85 -1.25 -5.47
CA TYR A 231 21.42 -2.52 -5.06
C TYR A 231 20.89 -3.69 -5.89
N ALA A 232 21.79 -4.60 -6.24
CA ALA A 232 21.44 -5.87 -6.85
C ALA A 232 20.91 -6.89 -5.81
N LEU A 233 21.27 -6.71 -4.54
CA LEU A 233 20.86 -7.62 -3.47
C LEU A 233 19.45 -7.30 -2.98
N ILE A 234 18.67 -8.35 -2.78
CA ILE A 234 17.34 -8.28 -2.18
C ILE A 234 17.41 -8.94 -0.81
N TYR A 235 16.81 -8.28 0.18
CA TYR A 235 16.74 -8.77 1.55
C TYR A 235 15.34 -9.26 1.85
N LEU A 236 15.21 -10.25 2.72
CA LEU A 236 13.96 -10.79 3.23
C LEU A 236 13.96 -10.64 4.75
N VAL A 237 12.89 -10.03 5.27
CA VAL A 237 12.58 -9.94 6.69
C VAL A 237 11.43 -10.88 7.01
N ASP A 238 11.71 -11.93 7.77
CA ASP A 238 10.73 -12.89 8.23
C ASP A 238 10.91 -13.27 9.71
N SER A 239 10.22 -14.32 10.16
CA SER A 239 10.29 -14.81 11.53
C SER A 239 11.66 -15.35 11.95
N ALA A 240 12.58 -15.59 11.00
CA ALA A 240 13.96 -15.99 11.28
C ALA A 240 14.93 -14.80 11.27
N GLY A 241 14.45 -13.59 11.01
CA GLY A 241 15.24 -12.36 10.94
C GLY A 241 15.47 -11.86 9.51
N THR A 242 16.56 -11.12 9.33
CA THR A 242 16.90 -10.49 8.05
C THR A 242 18.00 -11.26 7.33
N ARG A 243 17.76 -11.64 6.07
CA ARG A 243 18.74 -12.35 5.22
C ARG A 243 18.64 -11.92 3.77
N THR A 244 19.67 -12.22 2.99
CA THR A 244 19.59 -12.08 1.52
C THR A 244 18.65 -13.14 0.93
N THR A 245 17.97 -12.82 -0.16
CA THR A 245 17.07 -13.74 -0.88
C THR A 245 17.24 -13.61 -2.39
N SER A 246 16.84 -14.66 -3.13
CA SER A 246 16.74 -14.65 -4.59
C SER A 246 15.35 -14.21 -5.07
N ASP A 247 14.45 -13.82 -4.16
CA ASP A 247 13.13 -13.35 -4.55
C ASP A 247 13.23 -12.05 -5.35
N MET A 248 12.57 -11.98 -6.50
CA MET A 248 12.56 -10.76 -7.32
C MET A 248 11.49 -9.77 -6.85
N ILE A 249 11.78 -8.48 -6.97
CA ILE A 249 10.79 -7.40 -6.82
C ILE A 249 10.63 -6.77 -8.21
N SER A 250 9.44 -6.96 -8.79
CA SER A 250 9.12 -6.61 -10.18
C SER A 250 8.01 -5.55 -10.22
N MET A 251 8.26 -4.41 -9.58
CA MET A 251 7.33 -3.30 -9.60
C MET A 251 7.71 -2.35 -10.74
N ASP A 252 6.78 -2.13 -11.66
CA ASP A 252 6.94 -1.22 -12.77
C ASP A 252 6.44 0.16 -12.35
N MET A 253 7.33 1.15 -12.34
CA MET A 253 7.00 2.51 -11.90
C MET A 253 6.11 3.25 -12.90
N GLU A 254 6.07 2.81 -14.16
CA GLU A 254 5.29 3.42 -15.23
C GLU A 254 3.89 2.81 -15.37
N ALA A 255 3.63 1.70 -14.67
CA ALA A 255 2.36 1.01 -14.75
C ALA A 255 1.23 1.76 -14.02
N ASP A 256 0.08 1.91 -14.68
CA ASP A 256 -1.12 2.47 -14.09
C ASP A 256 -1.89 1.42 -13.26
N TYR A 257 -1.35 1.11 -12.08
CA TYR A 257 -1.97 0.17 -11.15
C TYR A 257 -3.36 0.61 -10.68
N VAL A 258 -3.64 1.92 -10.66
CA VAL A 258 -4.94 2.45 -10.21
C VAL A 258 -6.03 2.07 -11.20
N ASN A 259 -5.83 2.30 -12.50
CA ASN A 259 -6.81 1.87 -13.50
C ASN A 259 -6.85 0.34 -13.65
N GLN A 260 -5.72 -0.37 -13.49
CA GLN A 260 -5.72 -1.84 -13.45
C GLN A 260 -6.64 -2.38 -12.35
N VAL A 261 -6.59 -1.81 -11.14
CA VAL A 261 -7.48 -2.20 -10.03
C VAL A 261 -8.92 -1.77 -10.29
N PHE A 262 -9.13 -0.55 -10.77
CA PHE A 262 -10.46 0.00 -10.96
C PHE A 262 -11.29 -0.76 -11.99
N PHE A 263 -10.66 -1.19 -13.10
CA PHE A 263 -11.31 -1.98 -14.14
C PHE A 263 -11.12 -3.50 -13.95
N ASN A 264 -10.59 -3.94 -12.81
CA ASN A 264 -10.40 -5.36 -12.56
C ASN A 264 -11.74 -6.10 -12.54
N GLY A 265 -11.90 -7.09 -13.43
CA GLY A 265 -13.13 -7.87 -13.55
C GLY A 265 -14.30 -7.13 -14.21
N VAL A 266 -14.10 -5.90 -14.68
CA VAL A 266 -15.14 -5.12 -15.36
C VAL A 266 -15.21 -5.56 -16.82
N VAL A 267 -16.33 -6.19 -17.19
CA VAL A 267 -16.63 -6.51 -18.59
C VAL A 267 -17.23 -5.25 -19.25
N PRO A 268 -16.68 -4.75 -20.36
CA PRO A 268 -17.31 -3.68 -21.11
C PRO A 268 -18.72 -4.11 -21.53
N ALA A 269 -19.74 -3.51 -20.94
CA ALA A 269 -21.12 -3.79 -21.32
C ALA A 269 -21.35 -3.24 -22.74
N ALA A 270 -22.01 -4.03 -23.59
CA ALA A 270 -22.46 -3.59 -24.90
C ALA A 270 -23.54 -2.50 -24.73
N HIS A 271 -23.13 -1.23 -24.80
CA HIS A 271 -23.89 0.03 -24.93
C HIS A 271 -25.21 0.24 -24.15
N ASN A 272 -25.63 -0.69 -23.29
CA ASN A 272 -26.88 -0.64 -22.56
C ASN A 272 -26.59 -0.36 -21.07
N TYR A 273 -26.42 0.92 -20.74
CA TYR A 273 -26.03 1.37 -19.40
C TYR A 273 -27.21 1.43 -18.40
N VAL A 274 -28.13 0.46 -18.47
CA VAL A 274 -29.36 0.44 -17.66
C VAL A 274 -29.04 0.41 -16.17
N ASP A 275 -28.12 -0.46 -15.76
CA ASP A 275 -27.72 -0.59 -14.35
C ASP A 275 -27.12 0.72 -13.83
N GLN A 276 -26.27 1.36 -14.63
CA GLN A 276 -25.65 2.63 -14.28
C GLN A 276 -26.67 3.76 -14.14
N TRP A 277 -27.63 3.84 -15.06
CA TRP A 277 -28.72 4.81 -14.97
C TRP A 277 -29.57 4.60 -13.73
N GLN A 278 -29.88 3.34 -13.40
CA GLN A 278 -30.62 3.00 -12.19
C GLN A 278 -29.83 3.40 -10.93
N ILE A 279 -28.52 3.21 -10.91
CA ILE A 279 -27.65 3.66 -9.81
C ILE A 279 -27.70 5.19 -9.66
N ILE A 280 -27.62 5.93 -10.76
CA ILE A 280 -27.68 7.40 -10.76
C ILE A 280 -29.04 7.89 -10.25
N GLN A 281 -30.15 7.32 -10.75
CA GLN A 281 -31.50 7.68 -10.32
C GLN A 281 -31.77 7.41 -8.85
N ASN A 282 -31.17 6.34 -8.30
CA ASN A 282 -31.29 5.98 -6.88
C ASN A 282 -30.29 6.72 -5.97
N SER A 283 -29.44 7.58 -6.53
CA SER A 283 -28.48 8.34 -5.75
C SER A 283 -29.17 9.46 -4.95
N SER A 284 -28.58 9.83 -3.82
CA SER A 284 -29.06 10.94 -2.99
C SER A 284 -27.94 11.89 -2.61
N TYR A 285 -28.30 13.14 -2.37
CA TYR A 285 -27.41 14.23 -2.02
C TYR A 285 -27.99 15.05 -0.86
N GLN A 286 -27.11 15.48 0.05
CA GLN A 286 -27.45 16.36 1.17
C GLN A 286 -26.35 17.41 1.37
N LEU A 287 -26.76 18.67 1.51
CA LEU A 287 -25.90 19.78 1.92
C LEU A 287 -26.06 20.01 3.42
N GLY A 288 -24.97 19.86 4.17
CA GLY A 288 -24.92 20.17 5.59
C GLY A 288 -24.80 21.67 5.85
N GLN A 289 -25.20 22.10 7.06
CA GLN A 289 -25.21 23.52 7.47
C GLN A 289 -23.81 24.15 7.44
N GLU A 290 -22.76 23.36 7.66
CA GLU A 290 -21.36 23.80 7.62
C GLU A 290 -20.72 23.75 6.22
N GLY A 291 -21.54 23.66 5.16
CA GLY A 291 -21.06 23.52 3.78
C GLY A 291 -20.50 22.13 3.44
N SER A 292 -20.70 21.14 4.32
CA SER A 292 -20.31 19.75 4.04
C SER A 292 -21.24 19.13 3.00
N LEU A 293 -20.70 18.41 2.04
CA LEU A 293 -21.45 17.66 1.04
C LEU A 293 -21.53 16.19 1.45
N GLN A 294 -22.70 15.58 1.32
CA GLN A 294 -22.87 14.14 1.49
C GLN A 294 -23.62 13.55 0.31
N PHE A 295 -23.08 12.49 -0.27
CA PHE A 295 -23.70 11.71 -1.33
C PHE A 295 -23.86 10.25 -0.90
N GLN A 296 -24.94 9.63 -1.36
CA GLN A 296 -25.16 8.20 -1.28
C GLN A 296 -25.37 7.69 -2.71
N VAL A 297 -24.43 6.90 -3.22
CA VAL A 297 -24.43 6.44 -4.61
C VAL A 297 -23.70 5.10 -4.69
N ASN A 298 -24.27 4.14 -5.41
CA ASN A 298 -23.69 2.81 -5.63
C ASN A 298 -23.23 2.07 -4.35
N GLY A 299 -23.98 2.20 -3.26
CA GLY A 299 -23.62 1.61 -1.96
C GLY A 299 -22.47 2.31 -1.22
N PHE A 300 -21.95 3.43 -1.74
CA PHE A 300 -20.97 4.29 -1.09
C PHE A 300 -21.63 5.49 -0.43
N ARG A 301 -21.15 5.84 0.77
CA ARG A 301 -21.36 7.14 1.40
C ARG A 301 -20.12 7.98 1.17
N ILE A 302 -20.28 9.10 0.49
CA ILE A 302 -19.20 10.03 0.13
C ILE A 302 -19.47 11.33 0.87
N THR A 303 -18.51 11.81 1.65
CA THR A 303 -18.64 13.05 2.40
C THR A 303 -17.45 13.96 2.10
N GLN A 304 -17.71 15.21 1.72
CA GLN A 304 -16.70 16.25 1.60
C GLN A 304 -16.95 17.33 2.67
N SER A 305 -16.00 17.53 3.57
CA SER A 305 -16.10 18.54 4.64
C SER A 305 -15.85 19.96 4.10
N GLY A 306 -16.14 21.00 4.89
CA GLY A 306 -15.95 22.39 4.47
C GLY A 306 -14.52 22.70 3.98
N ASP A 307 -13.52 22.09 4.63
CA ASP A 307 -12.09 22.15 4.30
C ASP A 307 -11.66 21.30 3.07
N GLY A 308 -12.62 20.70 2.36
CA GLY A 308 -12.37 19.90 1.17
C GLY A 308 -12.01 18.44 1.46
N LEU A 309 -11.82 18.03 2.72
CA LEU A 309 -11.52 16.65 3.08
C LEU A 309 -12.62 15.70 2.63
N VAL A 310 -12.25 14.69 1.84
CA VAL A 310 -13.15 13.65 1.35
C VAL A 310 -12.98 12.35 2.13
N LYS A 311 -14.11 11.76 2.52
CA LYS A 311 -14.22 10.41 3.09
C LYS A 311 -15.22 9.60 2.28
N ILE A 312 -14.85 8.38 1.93
CA ILE A 312 -15.69 7.46 1.19
C ILE A 312 -15.72 6.17 1.98
N HIS A 313 -16.93 5.71 2.29
CA HIS A 313 -17.16 4.48 3.03
C HIS A 313 -18.15 3.62 2.26
N ARG A 314 -17.85 2.33 2.09
CA ARG A 314 -18.85 1.38 1.64
C ARG A 314 -19.83 1.11 2.77
N SER A 315 -21.13 1.03 2.49
CA SER A 315 -22.18 0.85 3.49
C SER A 315 -22.00 -0.38 4.39
N ASN A 316 -21.35 -1.42 3.88
CA ASN A 316 -21.00 -2.64 4.60
C ASN A 316 -19.70 -2.54 5.42
N ASN A 317 -19.10 -1.35 5.52
CA ASN A 317 -17.84 -1.05 6.21
C ASN A 317 -16.62 -1.90 5.78
N ARG A 318 -16.67 -2.56 4.61
CA ARG A 318 -15.55 -3.38 4.11
C ARG A 318 -14.37 -2.56 3.59
N CYS A 319 -14.62 -1.32 3.20
CA CYS A 319 -13.56 -0.42 2.77
C CYS A 319 -13.85 1.05 3.09
N SER A 320 -12.77 1.80 3.24
CA SER A 320 -12.81 3.26 3.34
C SER A 320 -11.64 3.90 2.61
N ILE A 321 -11.91 5.04 2.00
CA ILE A 321 -10.91 5.92 1.39
C ILE A 321 -11.04 7.29 2.03
N ARG A 322 -9.91 7.94 2.28
CA ARG A 322 -9.85 9.32 2.70
C ARG A 322 -8.79 10.05 1.90
N THR A 323 -9.09 11.26 1.44
CA THR A 323 -8.08 12.14 0.85
C THR A 323 -8.38 13.60 1.17
N SER A 324 -7.35 14.43 1.30
CA SER A 324 -7.51 15.87 1.51
C SER A 324 -6.76 16.68 0.44
N PRO A 325 -7.41 17.67 -0.16
CA PRO A 325 -6.81 18.57 -1.15
C PRO A 325 -5.94 19.66 -0.52
N SER A 326 -5.88 19.74 0.82
CA SER A 326 -5.14 20.76 1.56
C SER A 326 -3.70 20.34 1.95
N ASN A 327 -3.49 19.06 2.23
CA ASN A 327 -2.24 18.55 2.79
C ASN A 327 -1.76 17.24 2.12
N GLY A 328 -2.42 16.83 1.04
CA GLY A 328 -2.10 15.60 0.32
C GLY A 328 -2.23 14.34 1.16
N CYS A 329 -2.97 14.35 2.27
CA CYS A 329 -3.24 13.12 3.01
C CYS A 329 -4.04 12.16 2.14
N ALA A 330 -3.66 10.88 2.18
CA ALA A 330 -4.30 9.78 1.52
C ALA A 330 -4.39 8.62 2.51
N THR A 331 -5.54 7.93 2.56
CA THR A 331 -5.69 6.71 3.34
C THR A 331 -6.61 5.78 2.60
N VAL A 332 -6.24 4.51 2.53
CA VAL A 332 -7.11 3.43 2.08
C VAL A 332 -7.06 2.31 3.10
N THR A 333 -8.24 1.83 3.49
CA THR A 333 -8.38 0.70 4.40
C THR A 333 -9.36 -0.29 3.80
N THR A 334 -8.92 -1.53 3.67
CA THR A 334 -9.74 -2.71 3.39
C THR A 334 -9.47 -3.76 4.46
N ASN A 335 -10.15 -4.91 4.38
CA ASN A 335 -9.85 -6.05 5.27
C ASN A 335 -8.41 -6.57 5.09
N SER A 336 -7.80 -6.35 3.92
CA SER A 336 -6.50 -6.93 3.55
C SER A 336 -5.34 -5.95 3.71
N ILE A 337 -5.59 -4.63 3.68
CA ILE A 337 -4.54 -3.62 3.73
C ILE A 337 -5.02 -2.35 4.41
N HIS A 338 -4.13 -1.73 5.18
CA HIS A 338 -4.26 -0.36 5.66
C HIS A 338 -3.05 0.44 5.19
N CYS A 339 -3.28 1.47 4.40
CA CYS A 339 -2.23 2.30 3.81
C CYS A 339 -2.54 3.77 4.08
N THR A 340 -1.53 4.53 4.54
CA THR A 340 -1.60 5.97 4.72
C THR A 340 -0.43 6.66 4.04
N ALA A 341 -0.66 7.84 3.49
CA ALA A 341 0.39 8.72 3.02
C ALA A 341 0.02 10.18 3.26
N SER A 342 1.01 11.05 3.32
CA SER A 342 0.79 12.49 3.48
C SER A 342 1.95 13.28 2.88
N LEU A 343 1.63 14.46 2.33
CA LEU A 343 2.60 15.48 1.92
C LEU A 343 2.73 16.62 2.96
N GLY A 344 1.95 16.56 4.04
CA GLY A 344 1.88 17.61 5.06
C GLY A 344 3.16 17.76 5.90
N THR A 345 2.99 18.26 7.13
CA THR A 345 4.11 18.55 8.04
C THR A 345 5.01 17.32 8.25
N SER A 346 4.41 16.13 8.40
CA SER A 346 5.11 14.86 8.44
C SER A 346 4.84 14.08 7.16
N SER A 347 5.73 14.21 6.18
CA SER A 347 5.69 13.39 4.98
C SER A 347 5.85 11.93 5.37
N HIS A 348 4.97 11.06 4.89
CA HIS A 348 5.14 9.64 5.11
C HIS A 348 4.43 8.79 4.06
N LEU A 349 4.80 7.52 4.02
CA LEU A 349 4.07 6.42 3.42
C LEU A 349 4.13 5.25 4.40
N PHE A 350 2.97 4.78 4.86
CA PHE A 350 2.84 3.67 5.77
C PHE A 350 1.93 2.61 5.17
N VAL A 351 2.35 1.36 5.24
CA VAL A 351 1.57 0.21 4.76
C VAL A 351 1.55 -0.86 5.84
N ARG A 352 0.36 -1.37 6.16
CA ARG A 352 0.16 -2.49 7.06
C ARG A 352 -0.69 -3.56 6.40
N ARG A 353 -0.25 -4.81 6.52
CA ARG A 353 -1.00 -6.02 6.19
C ARG A 353 -0.74 -7.05 7.28
N GLU A 354 -1.77 -7.39 8.06
CA GLU A 354 -1.64 -8.28 9.23
C GLU A 354 -0.55 -7.75 10.20
N GLU A 355 0.50 -8.56 10.44
CA GLU A 355 1.67 -8.23 11.27
C GLU A 355 2.81 -7.56 10.48
N ARG A 356 2.70 -7.50 9.15
CA ARG A 356 3.69 -6.89 8.26
C ARG A 356 3.44 -5.40 8.17
N ARG A 357 4.49 -4.60 8.31
CA ARG A 357 4.45 -3.14 8.26
C ARG A 357 5.61 -2.61 7.42
N MET A 358 5.37 -1.52 6.70
CA MET A 358 6.39 -0.70 6.07
C MET A 358 6.12 0.75 6.45
N HIS A 359 7.16 1.48 6.84
CA HIS A 359 7.12 2.89 7.13
C HIS A 359 8.23 3.60 6.36
N PHE A 360 7.86 4.67 5.68
CA PHE A 360 8.76 5.57 5.00
C PHE A 360 8.41 7.00 5.42
N ASP A 361 9.39 7.77 5.89
CA ASP A 361 9.19 9.15 6.39
C ASP A 361 9.76 10.23 5.44
N GLY A 362 10.12 9.83 4.22
CA GLY A 362 10.83 10.70 3.28
C GLY A 362 12.35 10.60 3.35
N ALA A 363 12.93 9.85 4.30
CA ALA A 363 14.38 9.65 4.36
C ALA A 363 14.75 8.21 4.74
N THR A 364 14.09 7.65 5.73
CA THR A 364 14.27 6.28 6.22
C THR A 364 13.16 5.39 5.66
N PHE A 365 13.50 4.16 5.30
CA PHE A 365 12.56 3.15 4.81
C PHE A 365 12.71 1.91 5.66
N ILE A 366 11.71 1.58 6.47
CA ILE A 366 11.80 0.50 7.44
C ILE A 366 10.64 -0.46 7.19
N VAL A 367 10.96 -1.75 7.05
CA VAL A 367 9.97 -2.81 7.08
C VAL A 367 10.07 -3.58 8.39
N ARG A 368 8.93 -4.08 8.84
CA ARG A 368 8.83 -4.89 10.05
C ARG A 368 7.92 -6.08 9.79
N ASN A 369 8.41 -7.25 10.14
CA ASN A 369 7.62 -8.48 10.15
C ASN A 369 7.69 -9.09 11.56
N ALA A 370 6.56 -9.07 12.27
CA ALA A 370 6.46 -9.45 13.67
C ALA A 370 7.49 -8.72 14.57
N GLY A 371 8.49 -9.44 15.09
CA GLY A 371 9.54 -8.91 15.96
C GLY A 371 10.77 -8.36 15.23
N HIS A 372 10.93 -8.65 13.93
CA HIS A 372 12.13 -8.31 13.19
C HIS A 372 11.90 -7.09 12.30
N SER A 373 12.88 -6.18 12.26
CA SER A 373 12.83 -5.00 11.41
C SER A 373 14.16 -4.80 10.70
N ALA A 374 14.08 -4.38 9.44
CA ALA A 374 15.23 -3.94 8.67
C ALA A 374 14.80 -2.89 7.66
N GLY A 375 15.75 -2.16 7.12
CA GLY A 375 15.44 -1.05 6.27
C GLY A 375 16.67 -0.37 5.69
N PHE A 376 16.44 0.74 5.01
CA PHE A 376 17.48 1.63 4.53
C PHE A 376 17.41 2.95 5.29
N ASP A 377 18.56 3.41 5.76
CA ASP A 377 18.69 4.71 6.41
C ASP A 377 18.69 5.86 5.39
N GLU A 378 18.84 7.08 5.88
CA GLU A 378 18.94 8.27 5.07
C GLU A 378 20.12 8.26 4.08
N LEU A 379 21.14 7.41 4.26
CA LEU A 379 22.27 7.29 3.34
C LEU A 379 22.12 6.08 2.39
N ASP A 380 20.93 5.48 2.36
CA ASP A 380 20.62 4.26 1.63
C ASP A 380 21.42 3.04 2.10
N ARG A 381 21.88 3.03 3.36
CA ARG A 381 22.60 1.89 3.94
C ARG A 381 21.62 0.95 4.60
N LEU A 382 21.81 -0.35 4.40
CA LEU A 382 21.00 -1.35 5.07
C LEU A 382 21.23 -1.29 6.59
N ARG A 383 20.14 -1.27 7.35
CA ARG A 383 20.11 -1.36 8.81
C ARG A 383 19.21 -2.51 9.24
N VAL A 384 19.65 -3.24 10.27
CA VAL A 384 18.88 -4.28 10.95
C VAL A 384 18.72 -3.82 12.40
N TYR A 385 17.51 -3.93 12.95
CA TYR A 385 17.13 -3.42 14.26
C TYR A 385 16.77 -4.54 15.23
#